data_AF-A0A081BWZ0-F1
#
_entry.id   AF-A0A081BWZ0-F1
#
_cell.length_a   1.000
_cell.length_b   1.000
_cell.length_c   1.000
_cell.angle_alpha   90.00
_cell.angle_beta   90.00
_cell.angle_gamma   90.00
#
_symmetry.space_group_name_H-M   'P 1'
#
loop_
_entity.id
_entity.type
_entity.pdbx_description
1 polymer ?
#
loop_
_entity_poly.entity_id
_entity_poly.type
_entity_poly.pdbx_seq_one_letter_code
_entity_poly.pdbx_strand_id
1 'polypeptide(L)'
;MAEEAKVGCARPTGGPVGEQVESPIKQESEMVKKENKGMIKVGKKAPDFVAPAYFKGQFTSVKLSDYLGQWVVLCFYPGDFTFV
;
A
#
# COMPACT_ATOMS: atom_id res chain seq x y z
N MET A 1 3.84 0.13 15.34
CA MET A 1 3.31 -0.99 16.15
C MET A 1 2.09 -1.46 15.40
N ALA A 2 2.14 -2.65 14.80
CA ALA A 2 1.13 -3.07 13.87
C ALA A 2 -0.15 -3.49 14.61
N GLU A 3 -1.28 -2.96 14.19
CA GLU A 3 -2.59 -3.24 14.76
C GLU A 3 -3.04 -4.64 14.32
N GLU A 4 -3.40 -5.50 15.29
CA GLU A 4 -3.91 -6.86 15.05
C GLU A 4 -5.35 -6.79 14.50
N ALA A 5 -5.48 -6.44 13.22
CA ALA A 5 -6.74 -6.54 12.50
C ALA A 5 -6.86 -7.91 11.83
N LYS A 6 -8.08 -8.47 11.74
CA LYS A 6 -8.42 -9.67 10.97
C LYS A 6 -8.27 -9.39 9.46
N VAL A 7 -7.04 -9.21 8.98
CA VAL A 7 -6.77 -8.87 7.58
C VAL A 7 -6.56 -10.17 6.80
N GLY A 8 -7.52 -10.54 5.97
CA GLY A 8 -7.34 -11.59 4.95
C GLY A 8 -6.43 -11.12 3.81
N CYS A 9 -6.25 -11.95 2.77
CA CYS A 9 -5.46 -11.64 1.56
C CYS A 9 -6.14 -10.57 0.66
N ALA A 10 -6.53 -9.44 1.22
CA ALA A 10 -7.15 -8.33 0.50
C ALA A 10 -6.11 -7.51 -0.29
N ARG A 11 -6.56 -6.90 -1.39
CA ARG A 11 -5.71 -6.03 -2.22
C ARG A 11 -5.32 -4.76 -1.44
N PRO A 12 -4.05 -4.30 -1.53
CA PRO A 12 -3.61 -3.09 -0.84
C PRO A 12 -4.30 -1.84 -1.42
N THR A 13 -4.62 -0.89 -0.55
CA THR A 13 -5.15 0.42 -0.95
C THR A 13 -4.01 1.44 -0.84
N GLY A 14 -3.72 2.17 -1.93
CA GLY A 14 -2.56 3.06 -2.04
C GLY A 14 -2.94 4.50 -2.36
N GLY A 15 -2.21 5.44 -1.78
CA GLY A 15 -2.32 6.90 -1.95
C GLY A 15 -1.04 7.59 -1.46
N PRO A 16 -0.78 8.87 -1.77
CA PRO A 16 0.41 9.56 -1.26
C PRO A 16 0.36 9.73 0.27
N VAL A 17 1.49 9.51 0.95
CA VAL A 17 1.60 9.66 2.42
C VAL A 17 1.35 11.12 2.81
N GLY A 18 0.27 11.40 3.55
CA GLY A 18 0.10 12.67 4.28
C GLY A 18 -1.08 13.58 3.88
N GLU A 19 -2.07 13.09 3.13
CA GLU A 19 -3.28 13.88 2.79
C GLU A 19 -4.52 13.33 3.52
N GLN A 20 -5.27 14.20 4.22
CA GLN A 20 -6.50 13.83 4.91
C GLN A 20 -7.69 13.87 3.94
N VAL A 21 -8.48 12.79 3.89
CA VAL A 21 -9.68 12.69 3.05
C VAL A 21 -10.91 12.82 3.94
N GLU A 22 -11.56 13.98 3.91
CA GLU A 22 -12.94 14.14 4.36
C GLU A 22 -13.90 13.81 3.19
N SER A 23 -15.05 13.21 3.48
CA SER A 23 -16.12 12.91 2.52
C SER A 23 -17.42 13.56 3.01
N PRO A 24 -18.36 13.99 2.12
CA PRO A 24 -19.25 13.01 1.46
C PRO A 24 -19.81 13.36 0.04
N ILE A 25 -20.45 12.33 -0.54
CA ILE A 25 -21.53 12.29 -1.56
C ILE A 25 -21.20 11.96 -3.04
N LYS A 26 -21.53 10.69 -3.38
CA LYS A 26 -22.26 10.13 -4.54
C LYS A 26 -22.42 11.00 -5.81
N GLN A 27 -21.74 10.65 -6.90
CA GLN A 27 -22.28 10.61 -8.27
C GLN A 27 -21.49 9.59 -9.12
N GLU A 28 -22.23 8.69 -9.75
CA GLU A 28 -21.74 7.78 -10.79
C GLU A 28 -21.61 8.60 -12.08
N SER A 29 -20.38 8.88 -12.48
CA SER A 29 -20.04 9.40 -13.79
C SER A 29 -18.82 8.62 -14.27
N GLU A 30 -18.99 7.91 -15.37
CA GLU A 30 -17.89 7.32 -16.14
C GLU A 30 -16.86 8.42 -16.44
N MET A 31 -15.79 8.43 -15.67
CA MET A 31 -14.55 9.05 -16.07
C MET A 31 -13.65 7.89 -16.43
N VAL A 32 -13.38 7.73 -17.72
CA VAL A 32 -12.18 7.04 -18.18
C VAL A 32 -11.02 7.77 -17.50
N LYS A 33 -10.63 7.30 -16.31
CA LYS A 33 -9.48 7.79 -15.59
C LYS A 33 -8.31 7.47 -16.50
N LYS A 34 -7.86 8.49 -17.24
CA LYS A 34 -6.55 8.52 -17.86
C LYS A 34 -5.60 8.05 -16.76
N GLU A 35 -5.13 6.83 -16.90
CA GLU A 35 -4.19 6.21 -15.99
C GLU A 35 -2.92 7.06 -16.06
N ASN A 36 -2.88 8.11 -15.25
CA ASN A 36 -1.64 8.78 -14.93
C ASN A 36 -0.94 7.81 -13.98
N LYS A 37 -0.37 6.76 -14.57
CA LYS A 37 0.52 5.82 -13.90
C LYS A 37 1.74 6.64 -13.53
N GLY A 38 1.63 7.36 -12.42
CA GLY A 38 2.70 8.17 -11.88
C GLY A 38 3.91 7.27 -11.73
N MET A 39 4.86 7.42 -12.64
CA MET A 39 6.09 6.66 -12.61
C MET A 39 6.75 6.91 -11.25
N ILE A 40 7.23 5.86 -10.59
CA ILE A 40 8.00 6.00 -9.36
C ILE A 40 9.29 6.74 -9.70
N LYS A 41 9.55 7.85 -9.00
CA LYS A 41 10.69 8.73 -9.27
C LYS A 41 11.70 8.66 -8.14
N VAL A 42 12.96 8.42 -8.48
CA VAL A 42 14.08 8.49 -7.53
C VAL A 42 14.16 9.89 -6.92
N GLY A 43 14.44 9.96 -5.61
CA GLY A 43 14.52 11.23 -4.86
C GLY A 43 13.18 11.90 -4.54
N LYS A 44 12.04 11.31 -4.95
CA LYS A 44 10.71 11.70 -4.49
C LYS A 44 10.25 10.78 -3.36
N LYS A 45 9.28 11.25 -2.56
CA LYS A 45 8.67 10.42 -1.51
C LYS A 45 8.04 9.18 -2.16
N ALA A 46 8.29 8.01 -1.57
CA ALA A 46 7.64 6.78 -1.98
C ALA A 46 6.11 6.89 -1.76
N PRO A 47 5.28 6.32 -2.66
CA PRO A 47 3.84 6.23 -2.45
C PRO A 47 3.52 5.44 -1.17
N ASP A 48 2.54 5.90 -0.38
CA ASP A 48 2.08 5.11 0.77
C ASP A 48 1.30 3.91 0.28
N PHE A 49 1.37 2.84 1.06
CA PHE A 49 0.49 1.71 0.89
C PHE A 49 0.18 1.09 2.23
N VAL A 50 -1.00 0.50 2.32
CA VAL A 50 -1.38 -0.40 3.40
C VAL A 50 -1.63 -1.76 2.78
N ALA A 51 -0.96 -2.79 3.29
CA ALA A 51 -1.08 -4.15 2.81
C ALA A 51 -1.20 -5.16 3.97
N PRO A 52 -2.00 -6.23 3.81
CA PRO A 52 -1.88 -7.38 4.70
C PRO A 52 -0.50 -8.03 4.54
N ALA A 53 0.08 -8.47 5.65
CA ALA A 53 1.33 -9.21 5.68
C ALA A 53 1.24 -10.36 6.69
N TYR A 54 2.10 -11.35 6.51
CA TYR A 54 2.31 -12.39 7.50
C TYR A 54 3.66 -12.18 8.17
N PHE A 55 3.66 -11.93 9.48
CA PHE A 55 4.87 -11.62 10.25
C PHE A 55 4.88 -12.42 11.54
N LYS A 56 5.98 -13.12 11.83
CA LYS A 56 6.18 -13.91 13.06
C LYS A 56 5.03 -14.87 13.40
N GLY A 57 4.45 -15.51 12.39
CA GLY A 57 3.39 -16.49 12.60
C GLY A 57 1.98 -15.92 12.66
N GLN A 58 1.80 -14.62 12.39
CA GLN A 58 0.52 -13.93 12.51
C GLN A 58 0.24 -13.05 11.29
N PHE A 59 -1.05 -12.88 10.98
CA PHE A 59 -1.51 -11.90 10.00
C PHE A 59 -1.55 -10.52 10.64
N THR A 60 -0.98 -9.54 9.95
CA THR A 60 -0.91 -8.15 10.40
C THR A 60 -1.15 -7.22 9.24
N SER A 61 -1.53 -5.97 9.54
CA SER A 61 -1.51 -4.89 8.55
C SER A 61 -0.15 -4.19 8.59
N VAL A 62 0.42 -3.88 7.43
CA VAL A 62 1.68 -3.12 7.30
C VAL A 62 1.41 -1.86 6.50
N LYS A 63 1.83 -0.72 7.04
CA LYS A 63 1.77 0.57 6.37
C LYS A 63 3.16 1.16 6.20
N LEU A 64 3.48 1.67 5.01
CA LEU A 64 4.81 2.22 4.73
C LEU A 64 5.14 3.42 5.64
N SER A 65 4.14 4.26 5.95
CA SER A 65 4.32 5.40 6.85
C SER A 65 4.79 5.04 8.26
N ASP A 66 4.57 3.81 8.72
CA ASP A 66 4.95 3.38 10.07
C ASP A 66 6.47 3.23 10.24
N TYR A 67 7.21 3.22 9.13
CA TYR A 67 8.66 3.07 9.08
C TYR A 67 9.40 4.39 8.80
N LEU A 68 8.71 5.55 8.88
CA LEU A 68 9.37 6.84 8.74
C LEU A 68 10.48 7.02 9.78
N GLY A 69 11.64 7.50 9.32
CA GLY A 69 12.85 7.63 10.15
C GLY A 69 13.75 6.39 10.15
N GLN A 70 13.36 5.30 9.49
CA GLN A 70 14.18 4.11 9.30
C GLN A 70 14.47 3.89 7.80
N TRP A 71 15.58 3.22 7.50
CA TRP A 71 15.85 2.75 6.13
C TRP A 71 15.00 1.50 5.86
N VAL A 72 14.29 1.51 4.72
CA VAL A 72 13.42 0.42 4.29
C VAL A 72 13.86 -0.05 2.91
N VAL A 73 13.98 -1.37 2.75
CA VAL A 73 14.20 -2.03 1.45
C VAL A 73 12.92 -2.78 1.10
N LEU A 74 12.30 -2.43 -0.04
CA LEU A 74 11.09 -3.09 -0.54
C LEU A 74 11.43 -3.92 -1.78
N CYS A 75 11.23 -5.23 -1.69
CA CYS A 75 11.50 -6.17 -2.78
C CYS A 75 10.18 -6.74 -3.31
N PHE A 76 10.02 -6.75 -4.64
CA PHE A 76 8.92 -7.44 -5.32
C PHE A 76 9.47 -8.71 -5.95
N TYR A 77 8.72 -9.81 -5.86
CA TYR A 77 9.06 -11.07 -6.51
C TYR A 77 7.81 -11.64 -7.23
N PRO A 78 7.97 -12.49 -8.26
CA PRO A 78 6.88 -12.84 -9.18
C PRO A 78 5.76 -13.70 -8.57
N GLY A 79 6.11 -14.62 -7.65
CA GLY A 79 5.13 -15.49 -7.02
C GLY A 79 5.74 -16.48 -6.04
N ASP A 80 4.89 -17.03 -5.18
CA ASP A 80 5.25 -18.09 -4.23
C ASP A 80 5.29 -19.46 -4.93
N PHE A 81 6.16 -20.36 -4.45
CA PHE A 81 6.28 -21.75 -4.92
C PHE A 81 6.55 -21.90 -6.44
N THR A 82 7.27 -20.95 -7.03
CA THR A 82 7.74 -21.04 -8.42
C THR A 82 9.07 -21.81 -8.51
N PHE A 83 9.42 -22.24 -9.73
CA PHE A 83 10.71 -22.89 -10.00
C PHE A 83 11.88 -21.91 -9.89
N VAL A 84 13.04 -22.40 -9.47
CA VAL A 84 14.34 -21.70 -9.50
C VAL A 84 15.14 -22.09 -10.73
#